data_AF-A0A7K1LTQ0-F1
#
_entry.id   AF-A0A7K1LTQ0-F1
#
_cell.length_a   1.000
_cell.length_b   1.000
_cell.length_c   1.000
_cell.angle_alpha   90.00
_cell.angle_beta   90.00
_cell.angle_gamma   90.00
#
_symmetry.space_group_name_H-M   'P 1'
#
loop_
_entity.id
_entity.type
_entity.pdbx_description
1 polymer ?
#
loop_
_entity_poly.entity_id
_entity_poly.type
_entity_poly.pdbx_seq_one_letter_code
_entity_poly.pdbx_strand_id
1 'polypeptide(L)'
;GELAYGSARAADPAFARWASRNVQAHKVPGYASVVLSTKPGASAPPGDVTAEQMERVADWAERYGFGEIRVAHEQNLVLPDVRLENLHALWREACAAGLGTPNQGLLSDIIACPGGDYCALANAKSIPIAQGIQQRFEDLDHLHDIGELSLNISGCMNACGHHHIGNIGI
;
A
#
# COMPACT_ATOMS: atom_id res chain seq x y z
N GLY A 1 -16.31 -17.50 -6.78
CA GLY A 1 -17.28 -16.60 -6.13
C GLY A 1 -16.96 -16.42 -4.65
N GLU A 2 -17.89 -15.87 -3.88
CA GLU A 2 -17.72 -15.57 -2.44
C GLU A 2 -17.27 -16.76 -1.59
N LEU A 3 -17.81 -17.96 -1.88
CA LEU A 3 -17.38 -19.21 -1.23
C LEU A 3 -15.89 -19.51 -1.43
N ALA A 4 -15.37 -19.34 -2.66
CA ALA A 4 -13.96 -19.59 -2.96
C ALA A 4 -13.05 -18.59 -2.23
N TYR A 5 -13.46 -17.32 -2.18
CA TYR A 5 -12.76 -16.28 -1.42
C TYR A 5 -12.76 -16.57 0.09
N GLY A 6 -13.91 -16.93 0.65
CA GLY A 6 -14.04 -17.31 2.06
C GLY A 6 -13.18 -18.52 2.42
N SER A 7 -13.20 -19.56 1.59
CA SER A 7 -12.36 -20.76 1.77
C SER A 7 -10.86 -20.44 1.69
N ALA A 8 -10.44 -19.59 0.74
CA ALA A 8 -9.05 -19.16 0.63
C ALA A 8 -8.58 -18.39 1.87
N ARG A 9 -9.42 -17.48 2.40
CA ARG A 9 -9.13 -16.77 3.66
C ARG A 9 -9.05 -17.70 4.87
N ALA A 10 -9.89 -18.74 4.92
CA ALA A 10 -9.83 -19.71 6.01
C ALA A 10 -8.57 -20.60 5.93
N ALA A 11 -8.09 -20.87 4.71
CA ALA A 11 -6.95 -21.75 4.47
C ALA A 11 -5.58 -21.06 4.57
N ASP A 12 -5.49 -19.77 4.25
CA ASP A 12 -4.24 -19.01 4.23
C ASP A 12 -4.31 -17.77 5.17
N PRO A 13 -3.68 -17.84 6.36
CA PRO A 13 -3.66 -16.72 7.31
C PRO A 13 -2.97 -15.46 6.79
N ALA A 14 -1.96 -15.59 5.92
CA ALA A 14 -1.27 -14.43 5.36
C ALA A 14 -2.16 -13.71 4.34
N PHE A 15 -2.87 -14.47 3.50
CA PHE A 15 -3.89 -13.91 2.62
C PHE A 15 -5.03 -13.27 3.42
N ALA A 16 -5.49 -13.92 4.50
CA ALA A 16 -6.55 -13.38 5.34
C ALA A 16 -6.16 -12.04 5.96
N ARG A 17 -4.90 -11.91 6.41
CA ARG A 17 -4.35 -10.67 6.96
C ARG A 17 -4.28 -9.57 5.91
N TRP A 18 -3.71 -9.86 4.73
CA TRP A 18 -3.71 -8.92 3.61
C TRP A 18 -5.12 -8.50 3.20
N ALA A 19 -6.04 -9.43 3.05
CA ALA A 19 -7.42 -9.14 2.69
C ALA A 19 -8.12 -8.27 3.74
N SER A 20 -7.79 -8.40 5.03
CA SER A 20 -8.38 -7.58 6.08
C SER A 20 -7.95 -6.10 6.05
N ARG A 21 -6.81 -5.80 5.42
CA ARG A 21 -6.25 -4.45 5.33
C ARG A 21 -6.42 -3.84 3.94
N ASN A 22 -6.07 -4.59 2.90
CA ASN A 22 -5.89 -4.10 1.54
C ASN A 22 -7.11 -4.31 0.65
N VAL A 23 -8.16 -4.98 1.12
CA VAL A 23 -9.36 -5.27 0.31
C VAL A 23 -10.58 -4.60 0.92
N GLN A 24 -11.24 -3.75 0.14
CA GLN A 24 -12.51 -3.11 0.51
C GLN A 24 -13.67 -3.70 -0.29
N ALA A 25 -14.82 -3.83 0.37
CA ALA A 25 -16.04 -4.28 -0.29
C ALA A 25 -16.44 -3.32 -1.42
N HIS A 26 -16.78 -3.87 -2.59
CA HIS A 26 -17.31 -3.08 -3.69
C HIS A 26 -18.84 -2.93 -3.57
N LYS A 27 -19.41 -1.89 -4.19
CA LYS A 27 -20.87 -1.70 -4.24
C LYS A 27 -21.57 -2.80 -5.04
N VAL A 28 -20.87 -3.37 -6.04
CA VAL A 28 -21.38 -4.49 -6.85
C VAL A 28 -20.98 -5.81 -6.17
N PRO A 29 -21.94 -6.68 -5.81
CA PRO A 29 -21.64 -7.98 -5.22
C PRO A 29 -20.70 -8.82 -6.09
N GLY A 30 -19.81 -9.58 -5.44
CA GLY A 30 -18.81 -10.40 -6.13
C GLY A 30 -17.54 -9.66 -6.57
N TYR A 31 -17.46 -8.34 -6.36
CA TYR A 31 -16.27 -7.51 -6.62
C TYR A 31 -15.71 -6.90 -5.34
N ALA A 32 -14.45 -6.48 -5.39
CA ALA A 32 -13.76 -5.74 -4.35
C ALA A 32 -12.77 -4.73 -4.94
N SER A 33 -12.51 -3.67 -4.18
CA SER A 33 -11.41 -2.74 -4.42
C SER A 33 -10.16 -3.24 -3.70
N VAL A 34 -9.03 -3.25 -4.39
CA VAL A 34 -7.75 -3.74 -3.87
C VAL A 34 -6.74 -2.61 -3.84
N VAL A 35 -6.14 -2.35 -2.68
CA VAL A 35 -5.01 -1.44 -2.51
C VAL A 35 -3.71 -2.22 -2.57
N LEU A 36 -2.90 -1.95 -3.58
CA LEU A 36 -1.54 -2.44 -3.70
C LEU A 36 -0.62 -1.46 -2.97
N SER A 37 -0.04 -1.92 -1.87
CA SER A 37 0.86 -1.09 -1.07
C SER A 37 2.19 -0.90 -1.80
N THR A 38 2.60 0.35 -1.96
CA THR A 38 3.91 0.75 -2.52
C THR A 38 4.96 0.90 -1.42
N LYS A 39 4.70 0.38 -0.22
CA LYS A 39 5.61 0.44 0.94
C LYS A 39 5.95 -0.96 1.43
N PRO A 40 6.83 -1.69 0.74
CA PRO A 40 7.27 -3.02 1.16
C PRO A 40 8.15 -3.02 2.42
N GLY A 41 8.54 -1.85 2.92
CA GLY A 41 9.48 -1.68 4.03
C GLY A 41 10.65 -0.81 3.59
N ALA A 42 11.72 -0.81 4.38
CA ALA A 42 12.85 0.13 4.22
C ALA A 42 13.63 0.00 2.89
N SER A 43 13.41 -1.06 2.13
CA SER A 43 14.07 -1.32 0.84
C SER A 43 13.59 -0.43 -0.30
N ALA A 44 12.45 0.26 -0.16
CA ALA A 44 11.91 1.14 -1.18
C ALA A 44 11.38 2.44 -0.56
N PRO A 45 11.62 3.61 -1.19
CA PRO A 45 10.98 4.85 -0.77
C PRO A 45 9.45 4.74 -0.81
N PRO A 46 8.72 5.35 0.13
CA PRO A 46 7.26 5.33 0.09
C PRO A 46 6.71 5.95 -1.20
N GLY A 47 5.83 5.23 -1.90
CA GLY A 47 5.23 5.68 -3.15
C GLY A 47 6.04 5.37 -4.41
N ASP A 48 7.28 4.91 -4.28
CA ASP A 48 8.10 4.54 -5.44
C ASP A 48 7.70 3.16 -5.97
N VAL A 49 7.63 3.07 -7.30
CA VAL A 49 7.34 1.84 -8.05
C VAL A 49 8.26 1.77 -9.26
N THR A 50 8.83 0.59 -9.49
CA THR A 50 9.68 0.33 -10.65
C THR A 50 8.86 0.20 -11.93
N ALA A 51 9.50 0.34 -13.10
CA ALA A 51 8.86 0.12 -14.39
C ALA A 51 8.29 -1.30 -14.51
N GLU A 52 9.04 -2.32 -14.05
CA GLU A 52 8.57 -3.72 -14.05
C GLU A 52 7.33 -3.90 -13.16
N GLN A 53 7.31 -3.31 -11.96
CA GLN A 53 6.12 -3.32 -11.11
C GLN A 53 4.91 -2.66 -11.80
N MET A 54 5.10 -1.52 -12.46
CA MET A 54 4.02 -0.84 -13.17
C MET A 54 3.46 -1.66 -14.34
N GLU A 55 4.31 -2.34 -15.12
CA GLU A 55 3.88 -3.26 -16.18
C GLU A 55 3.07 -4.42 -15.60
N ARG A 56 3.48 -4.98 -14.46
CA ARG A 56 2.73 -6.03 -13.75
C ARG A 56 1.36 -5.51 -13.27
N VAL A 57 1.30 -4.31 -12.71
CA VAL A 57 0.03 -3.70 -12.28
C VAL A 57 -0.90 -3.44 -13.46
N ALA A 58 -0.37 -3.03 -14.62
CA ALA A 58 -1.15 -2.88 -15.85
C ALA A 58 -1.74 -4.22 -16.32
N ASP A 59 -0.92 -5.28 -16.39
CA ASP A 59 -1.37 -6.65 -16.70
C ASP A 59 -2.46 -7.11 -15.73
N TRP A 60 -2.30 -6.86 -14.44
CA TRP A 60 -3.31 -7.22 -13.43
C TRP A 60 -4.60 -6.41 -13.57
N ALA A 61 -4.52 -5.12 -13.89
CA ALA A 61 -5.70 -4.30 -14.11
C ALA A 61 -6.55 -4.84 -15.27
N GLU A 62 -5.90 -5.30 -16.35
CA GLU A 62 -6.58 -5.93 -17.49
C GLU A 62 -7.10 -7.34 -17.19
N ARG A 63 -6.28 -8.20 -16.56
CA ARG A 63 -6.62 -9.60 -16.29
C ARG A 63 -7.66 -9.77 -15.18
N TYR A 64 -7.57 -8.94 -14.14
CA TYR A 64 -8.37 -9.11 -12.93
C TYR A 64 -9.49 -8.07 -12.76
N GLY A 65 -9.44 -6.97 -13.53
CA GLY A 65 -10.44 -5.90 -13.53
C GLY A 65 -10.82 -5.46 -14.95
N PHE A 66 -10.96 -4.15 -15.13
CA PHE A 66 -11.38 -3.54 -16.39
C PHE A 66 -10.33 -2.58 -16.98
N GLY A 67 -9.05 -2.83 -16.72
CA GLY A 67 -7.94 -1.99 -17.21
C GLY A 67 -7.82 -0.64 -16.49
N GLU A 68 -8.41 -0.50 -15.30
CA GLU A 68 -8.37 0.73 -14.52
C GLU A 68 -7.41 0.62 -13.33
N ILE A 69 -6.57 1.64 -13.17
CA ILE A 69 -5.69 1.83 -12.02
C ILE A 69 -5.96 3.23 -11.45
N ARG A 70 -6.13 3.34 -10.14
CA ARG A 70 -6.21 4.64 -9.45
C ARG A 70 -5.01 4.83 -8.55
N VAL A 71 -4.55 6.07 -8.43
CA VAL A 71 -3.52 6.46 -7.45
C VAL A 71 -4.23 7.08 -6.25
N ALA A 72 -4.01 6.52 -5.07
CA ALA A 72 -4.58 7.00 -3.83
C ALA A 72 -3.74 8.15 -3.24
N HIS A 73 -4.36 8.98 -2.39
CA HIS A 73 -3.67 10.08 -1.71
C HIS A 73 -2.51 9.58 -0.85
N GLU A 74 -2.66 8.38 -0.29
CA GLU A 74 -1.68 7.67 0.50
C GLU A 74 -0.45 7.27 -0.31
N GLN A 75 -0.37 7.54 -1.63
CA GLN A 75 0.72 7.12 -2.53
C GLN A 75 0.69 5.62 -2.86
N ASN A 76 -0.46 4.95 -2.67
CA ASN A 76 -0.69 3.57 -3.08
C ASN A 76 -1.42 3.48 -4.44
N LEU A 77 -1.39 2.29 -5.05
CA LEU A 77 -2.15 1.98 -6.26
C LEU A 77 -3.43 1.21 -5.89
N VAL A 78 -4.51 1.43 -6.64
CA VAL A 78 -5.80 0.79 -6.41
C VAL A 78 -6.31 0.13 -7.69
N LEU A 79 -6.68 -1.14 -7.58
CA LEU A 79 -7.45 -1.88 -8.58
C LEU A 79 -8.92 -1.93 -8.12
N PRO A 80 -9.82 -1.12 -8.71
CA PRO A 80 -11.14 -0.87 -8.12
C PRO A 80 -12.13 -2.04 -8.26
N ASP A 81 -11.97 -2.87 -9.30
CA ASP A 81 -13.00 -3.81 -9.74
C ASP A 81 -12.49 -5.24 -9.86
N VAL A 82 -11.91 -5.79 -8.78
CA VAL A 82 -11.38 -7.17 -8.79
C VAL A 82 -12.46 -8.16 -8.35
N ARG A 83 -12.71 -9.21 -9.14
CA ARG A 83 -13.61 -10.31 -8.73
C ARG A 83 -13.06 -11.04 -7.51
N LEU A 84 -13.92 -11.31 -6.52
CA LEU A 84 -13.52 -11.93 -5.25
C LEU A 84 -12.76 -13.26 -5.41
N GLU A 85 -13.11 -14.06 -6.41
CA GLU A 85 -12.47 -15.34 -6.68
C GLU A 85 -11.03 -15.23 -7.20
N ASN A 86 -10.66 -14.07 -7.74
CA ASN A 86 -9.34 -13.80 -8.26
C ASN A 86 -8.39 -13.21 -7.19
N LEU A 87 -8.92 -12.76 -6.04
CA LEU A 87 -8.14 -12.04 -5.02
C LEU A 87 -6.94 -12.85 -4.51
N HIS A 88 -7.09 -14.16 -4.31
CA HIS A 88 -5.99 -14.99 -3.85
C HIS A 88 -4.87 -15.13 -4.90
N ALA A 89 -5.23 -15.22 -6.19
CA ALA A 89 -4.26 -15.26 -7.28
C ALA A 89 -3.54 -13.91 -7.43
N LEU A 90 -4.30 -12.81 -7.45
CA LEU A 90 -3.77 -11.45 -7.48
C LEU A 90 -2.82 -11.19 -6.31
N TRP A 91 -3.21 -11.55 -5.08
CA TRP A 91 -2.38 -11.38 -3.89
C TRP A 91 -1.03 -12.11 -4.01
N ARG A 92 -1.02 -13.35 -4.50
CA ARG A 92 0.24 -14.10 -4.70
C ARG A 92 1.15 -13.42 -5.72
N GLU A 93 0.59 -12.92 -6.82
CA GLU A 93 1.35 -12.16 -7.81
C GLU A 93 1.86 -10.82 -7.24
N ALA A 94 1.05 -10.13 -6.44
CA ALA A 94 1.43 -8.89 -5.76
C ALA A 94 2.55 -9.13 -4.75
N CYS A 95 2.49 -10.19 -3.93
CA CYS A 95 3.58 -10.57 -3.03
C CYS A 95 4.88 -10.83 -3.78
N ALA A 96 4.83 -11.56 -4.90
CA ALA A 96 6.02 -11.84 -5.71
C ALA A 96 6.65 -10.56 -6.31
N ALA A 97 5.85 -9.52 -6.57
CA ALA A 97 6.33 -8.23 -7.06
C ALA A 97 6.64 -7.21 -5.94
N GLY A 98 6.53 -7.58 -4.67
CA GLY A 98 6.75 -6.66 -3.55
C GLY A 98 5.65 -5.62 -3.34
N LEU A 99 4.42 -5.87 -3.81
CA LEU A 99 3.24 -5.01 -3.68
C LEU A 99 2.12 -5.62 -2.79
N GLY A 100 2.43 -6.76 -2.15
CA GLY A 100 1.49 -7.53 -1.33
C GLY A 100 1.54 -7.26 0.17
N THR A 101 2.18 -6.16 0.61
CA THR A 101 2.35 -5.87 2.04
C THR A 101 1.01 -5.52 2.69
N PRO A 102 0.63 -6.18 3.81
CA PRO A 102 -0.67 -6.04 4.44
C PRO A 102 -0.73 -4.84 5.41
N ASN A 103 -0.28 -3.66 4.98
CA ASN A 103 -0.02 -2.53 5.88
C ASN A 103 -0.90 -1.30 5.68
N GLN A 104 -1.92 -1.34 4.82
CA GLN A 104 -2.80 -0.19 4.59
C GLN A 104 -3.36 0.37 5.91
N GLY A 105 -3.13 1.66 6.15
CA GLY A 105 -3.58 2.37 7.37
C GLY A 105 -2.76 2.11 8.64
N LEU A 106 -1.70 1.29 8.58
CA LEU A 106 -0.76 1.11 9.68
C LEU A 106 0.38 2.14 9.59
N LEU A 107 1.15 2.28 10.67
CA LEU A 107 2.29 3.21 10.76
C LEU A 107 3.29 3.10 9.58
N SER A 108 3.46 1.91 8.98
CA SER A 108 4.35 1.71 7.83
C SER A 108 3.79 2.16 6.47
N ASP A 109 2.50 2.50 6.38
CA ASP A 109 1.85 3.09 5.19
C ASP A 109 2.11 4.61 5.13
N ILE A 110 3.39 4.96 5.22
CA ILE A 110 3.88 6.33 5.38
C ILE A 110 3.63 7.12 4.10
N ILE A 111 3.15 8.36 4.24
CA ILE A 111 3.18 9.35 3.17
C ILE A 111 4.46 10.16 3.30
N ALA A 112 5.32 10.16 2.29
CA ALA A 112 6.54 10.94 2.30
C ALA A 112 6.70 11.72 1.00
N CYS A 113 6.97 13.02 1.08
CA CYS A 113 7.41 13.75 -0.11
C CYS A 113 8.87 13.38 -0.45
N PRO A 114 9.35 13.64 -1.69
CA PRO A 114 10.70 13.28 -2.08
C PRO A 114 11.81 13.93 -1.22
N GLY A 115 11.51 15.05 -0.55
CA GLY A 115 12.47 15.78 0.29
C GLY A 115 13.73 16.20 -0.47
N GLY A 116 14.80 16.50 0.26
CA GLY A 116 16.10 16.92 -0.29
C GLY A 116 16.84 15.87 -1.12
N ASP A 117 16.29 14.67 -1.28
CA ASP A 117 16.84 13.64 -2.15
C ASP A 117 16.56 13.94 -3.64
N TYR A 118 15.42 14.59 -3.93
CA TYR A 118 15.03 14.94 -5.31
C TYR A 118 14.47 16.37 -5.48
N CYS A 119 13.98 16.99 -4.42
CA CYS A 119 13.34 18.30 -4.49
C CYS A 119 14.31 19.44 -4.14
N ALA A 120 14.54 20.34 -5.08
CA ALA A 120 15.38 21.53 -4.87
C ALA A 120 14.78 22.57 -3.90
N LEU A 121 13.50 22.44 -3.54
CA LEU A 121 12.81 23.31 -2.59
C LEU A 121 12.83 22.77 -1.15
N ALA A 122 13.43 21.59 -0.94
CA ALA A 122 13.41 20.96 0.36
C ALA A 122 14.47 21.56 1.30
N ASN A 123 14.09 21.72 2.57
CA ASN A 123 14.99 22.13 3.64
C ASN A 123 15.60 20.91 4.37
N ALA A 124 14.94 19.75 4.27
CA ALA A 124 15.32 18.50 4.90
C ALA A 124 15.04 17.29 3.99
N LYS A 125 15.65 16.16 4.33
CA LYS A 125 15.40 14.87 3.67
C LYS A 125 14.22 14.16 4.33
N SER A 126 13.39 13.51 3.51
CA SER A 126 12.19 12.79 3.99
C SER A 126 12.36 11.28 3.86
N ILE A 127 12.90 10.82 2.73
CA ILE A 127 12.97 9.39 2.38
C ILE A 127 13.81 8.60 3.41
N PRO A 128 15.01 9.04 3.82
CA PRO A 128 15.78 8.32 4.84
C PRO A 128 15.09 8.24 6.20
N ILE A 129 14.28 9.24 6.55
CA ILE A 129 13.49 9.23 7.80
C ILE A 129 12.39 8.17 7.70
N ALA A 130 11.66 8.15 6.59
CA ALA A 130 10.64 7.13 6.34
C ALA A 130 11.24 5.72 6.37
N GLN A 131 12.39 5.52 5.72
CA GLN A 131 13.11 4.24 5.72
C GLN A 131 13.55 3.82 7.13
N GLY A 132 14.10 4.73 7.93
CA GLY A 132 14.49 4.43 9.30
C GLY A 132 13.31 4.02 10.18
N ILE A 133 12.14 4.62 9.98
CA ILE A 133 10.89 4.25 10.66
C ILE A 133 10.43 2.88 10.18
N GLN A 134 10.36 2.64 8.87
CA GLN A 134 9.98 1.33 8.33
C GLN A 134 10.91 0.20 8.81
N GLN A 135 12.22 0.46 8.92
CA GLN A 135 13.17 -0.51 9.45
C GLN A 135 12.93 -0.77 10.95
N ARG A 136 12.62 0.28 11.72
CA ARG A 136 12.35 0.15 13.16
C ARG A 136 11.04 -0.60 13.44
N PHE A 137 10.07 -0.50 12.54
CA PHE A 137 8.75 -1.10 12.63
C PHE A 137 8.52 -2.12 11.51
N GLU A 138 9.50 -2.99 11.25
CA GLU A 138 9.41 -4.05 10.22
C GLU A 138 8.49 -5.22 10.64
N ASP A 139 8.31 -5.41 11.95
CA ASP A 139 7.42 -6.44 12.49
C ASP A 139 5.95 -6.05 12.32
N LEU A 140 5.27 -6.77 11.44
CA LEU A 140 3.84 -6.58 11.18
C LEU A 140 2.99 -6.83 12.43
N ASP A 141 3.30 -7.83 13.26
CA ASP A 141 2.49 -8.09 14.47
C ASP A 141 2.55 -6.89 15.41
N HIS A 142 3.73 -6.30 15.58
CA HIS A 142 3.90 -5.06 16.35
C HIS A 142 3.13 -3.87 15.75
N LEU A 143 3.12 -3.72 14.42
CA LEU A 143 2.32 -2.69 13.74
C LEU A 143 0.81 -2.89 13.96
N HIS A 144 0.33 -4.13 13.97
CA HIS A 144 -1.07 -4.43 14.24
C HIS A 144 -1.46 -4.15 15.70
N ASP A 145 -0.56 -4.38 16.66
CA ASP A 145 -0.77 -4.04 18.07
C ASP A 145 -0.87 -2.52 18.30
N ILE A 146 -0.11 -1.71 17.56
CA ILE A 146 -0.23 -0.24 17.55
C ILE A 146 -1.60 0.17 17.00
N GLY A 147 -2.06 -0.52 15.95
CA GLY A 147 -3.32 -0.23 15.27
C GLY A 147 -3.18 0.83 14.18
N GLU A 148 -4.29 1.47 13.85
CA GLU A 148 -4.33 2.50 12.79
C GLU A 148 -3.62 3.77 13.25
N LEU A 149 -2.63 4.19 12.48
CA LEU A 149 -1.80 5.36 12.78
C LEU A 149 -1.20 5.92 11.50
N SER A 150 -1.63 7.12 11.09
CA SER A 150 -1.08 7.80 9.91
C SER A 150 0.17 8.61 10.26
N LEU A 151 1.21 8.46 9.45
CA LEU A 151 2.46 9.21 9.53
C LEU A 151 2.74 9.89 8.19
N ASN A 152 2.83 11.22 8.23
CA ASN A 152 3.01 12.05 7.04
C ASN A 152 4.27 12.90 7.18
N ILE A 153 5.17 12.85 6.18
CA ILE A 153 6.49 13.47 6.22
C ILE A 153 6.66 14.47 5.08
N SER A 154 7.09 15.69 5.39
CA SER A 154 7.44 16.74 4.44
C SER A 154 8.82 17.31 4.69
N GLY A 155 9.64 17.39 3.64
CA GLY A 155 10.98 17.97 3.72
C GLY A 155 11.03 19.50 3.78
N CYS A 156 9.89 20.21 3.70
CA CYS A 156 9.81 21.66 3.85
C CYS A 156 8.38 22.16 4.14
N MET A 157 8.26 23.48 4.36
CA MET A 157 7.02 24.18 4.68
C MET A 157 5.92 24.10 3.60
N ASN A 158 6.26 23.69 2.36
CA ASN A 158 5.26 23.49 1.31
C ASN A 158 4.29 22.33 1.63
N ALA A 159 4.65 21.49 2.60
CA ALA A 159 3.77 20.47 3.16
C ALA A 159 3.20 19.49 2.12
N CYS A 160 3.95 19.14 1.06
CA CYS A 160 3.47 18.25 0.00
C CYS A 160 3.06 16.85 0.48
N GLY A 161 3.64 16.36 1.59
CA GLY A 161 3.21 15.12 2.24
C GLY A 161 2.00 15.29 3.16
N HIS A 162 1.42 16.50 3.22
CA HIS A 162 0.33 16.88 4.11
C HIS A 162 0.60 16.52 5.59
N HIS A 163 1.78 16.83 6.11
CA HIS A 163 2.18 16.47 7.49
C HIS A 163 1.21 16.96 8.58
N HIS A 164 0.42 17.99 8.32
CA HIS A 164 -0.56 18.55 9.26
C HIS A 164 -1.84 17.71 9.44
N ILE A 165 -2.14 16.75 8.53
CA ILE A 165 -3.33 15.89 8.64
C ILE A 165 -3.03 14.47 9.15
N GLY A 166 -1.75 14.09 9.23
CA GLY A 166 -1.34 12.82 9.82
C GLY A 166 -1.57 12.81 11.33
N ASN A 167 -1.74 11.63 11.94
CA ASN A 167 -1.71 11.53 13.40
C ASN A 167 -0.34 11.97 13.94
N ILE A 168 0.71 11.67 13.20
CA ILE A 168 2.05 12.21 13.39
C ILE A 168 2.48 12.91 12.10
N GLY A 169 2.88 14.17 12.23
CA GLY A 169 3.42 14.99 11.14
C GLY A 169 4.89 15.31 11.36
N ILE A 170 5.71 15.11 10.33
CA ILE A 170 7.14 15.47 10.30
C ILE A 170 7.39 16.50 9.20
#